data_AF-A0ABD4KYM4-F1
#
_entry.id   AF-A0ABD4KYM4-F1
#
_cell.length_a   1.000
_cell.length_b   1.000
_cell.length_c   1.000
_cell.angle_alpha   90.00
_cell.angle_beta   90.00
_cell.angle_gamma   90.00
#
_symmetry.space_group_name_H-M   'P 1'
#
loop_
_entity.id
_entity.type
_entity.pdbx_description
1 polymer ?
#
loop_
_entity_poly.entity_id
_entity_poly.type
_entity_poly.pdbx_seq_one_letter_code
_entity_poly.pdbx_strand_id
1 'polypeptide(L)'
;RATHQYWTDLYNNYTQKERSILRHSIGNLVPLSRSKNSSFQNKPFPEKISSNKQCVEFKYGSYSEIELTEYKQWTPNDIVNRGVVLMEFMSKRWKINFGTREEIIKFLNLDFVIQREK
;
A
#
# COMPACT_ATOMS: atom_id res chain seq x y z
N ARG A 1 -8.47 -1.46 12.50
CA ARG A 1 -9.59 -1.59 11.53
C ARG A 1 -9.81 -0.21 10.93
N ALA A 2 -10.00 -0.10 9.60
CA ALA A 2 -10.37 1.18 9.02
C ALA A 2 -11.83 1.51 9.38
N THR A 3 -12.05 2.70 9.90
CA THR A 3 -13.35 3.25 10.33
C THR A 3 -13.80 4.46 9.51
N HIS A 4 -12.97 4.93 8.58
CA HIS A 4 -13.23 6.15 7.82
C HIS A 4 -13.93 5.77 6.52
N GLN A 5 -14.97 6.53 6.16
CA GLN A 5 -15.85 6.24 5.03
C GLN A 5 -15.08 5.97 3.73
N TYR A 6 -14.12 6.84 3.41
CA TYR A 6 -13.18 6.66 2.28
C TYR A 6 -12.58 5.24 2.18
N TRP A 7 -12.09 4.68 3.29
CA TRP A 7 -11.47 3.35 3.29
C TRP A 7 -12.51 2.23 3.30
N THR A 8 -13.65 2.43 3.95
CA THR A 8 -14.70 1.40 3.97
C THR A 8 -15.35 1.25 2.61
N ASP A 9 -15.50 2.34 1.86
CA ASP A 9 -16.05 2.34 0.51
C ASP A 9 -15.06 1.74 -0.48
N LEU A 10 -13.80 2.21 -0.46
CA LEU A 10 -12.76 1.74 -1.38
C LEU A 10 -12.48 0.23 -1.23
N TYR A 11 -12.66 -0.34 -0.04
CA TYR A 11 -12.42 -1.76 0.25
C TYR A 11 -13.71 -2.53 0.57
N ASN A 12 -14.90 -2.00 0.22
CA ASN A 12 -16.19 -2.60 0.59
C ASN A 12 -16.34 -4.05 0.10
N ASN A 13 -15.81 -4.36 -1.09
CA ASN A 13 -15.89 -5.65 -1.77
C ASN A 13 -14.96 -6.72 -1.21
N TYR A 14 -14.14 -6.39 -0.21
CA TYR A 14 -13.22 -7.30 0.45
C TYR A 14 -13.73 -7.72 1.82
N THR A 15 -13.53 -8.99 2.17
CA THR A 15 -13.78 -9.53 3.51
C THR A 15 -12.83 -8.93 4.55
N GLN A 16 -13.16 -9.08 5.83
CA GLN A 16 -12.29 -8.61 6.91
C GLN A 16 -10.90 -9.26 6.88
N LYS A 17 -10.82 -10.54 6.48
CA LYS A 17 -9.56 -11.29 6.34
C LYS A 17 -8.71 -10.73 5.20
N GLU A 18 -9.29 -10.54 4.02
CA GLU A 18 -8.60 -9.96 2.85
C GLU A 18 -8.11 -8.53 3.14
N ARG A 19 -8.94 -7.69 3.78
CA ARG A 19 -8.54 -6.34 4.24
C ARG A 19 -7.41 -6.38 5.27
N SER A 20 -7.27 -7.46 6.03
CA SER A 20 -6.15 -7.63 6.95
C SER A 20 -4.87 -7.94 6.18
N ILE A 21 -4.94 -8.85 5.21
CA ILE A 21 -3.81 -9.21 4.34
C ILE A 21 -3.31 -7.99 3.57
N LEU A 22 -4.20 -7.22 2.91
CA LEU A 22 -3.85 -6.00 2.18
C LEU A 22 -3.12 -4.97 3.06
N ARG A 23 -3.61 -4.76 4.28
CA ARG A 23 -3.03 -3.78 5.22
C ARG A 23 -1.63 -4.16 5.68
N HIS A 24 -1.37 -5.45 5.81
CA HIS A 24 -0.10 -6.00 6.30
C HIS A 24 0.81 -6.51 5.18
N SER A 25 0.43 -6.30 3.91
CA SER A 25 1.26 -6.62 2.75
C SER A 25 2.42 -5.65 2.61
N ILE A 26 3.58 -6.15 2.15
CA ILE A 26 4.79 -5.36 1.91
C ILE A 26 4.52 -4.13 1.01
N GLY A 27 3.65 -4.28 0.02
CA GLY A 27 3.27 -3.19 -0.89
C GLY A 27 2.53 -2.04 -0.20
N ASN A 28 1.93 -2.27 0.97
CA ASN A 28 1.25 -1.24 1.78
C ASN A 28 2.15 -0.65 2.88
N LEU A 29 3.30 -1.27 3.17
CA LEU A 29 4.18 -0.80 4.24
C LEU A 29 5.07 0.35 3.77
N VAL A 30 5.17 1.37 4.61
CA VAL A 30 5.96 2.58 4.34
C VAL A 30 6.79 2.86 5.59
N PRO A 31 8.12 3.04 5.48
CA PRO A 31 8.94 3.41 6.62
C PRO A 31 8.63 4.85 7.03
N LEU A 32 7.88 5.00 8.12
CA LEU A 32 7.48 6.29 8.67
C LEU A 32 8.02 6.46 10.08
N SER A 33 8.31 7.71 10.48
CA SER A 33 8.54 8.01 11.88
C SER A 33 7.29 7.72 12.72
N ARG A 34 7.48 7.38 14.00
CA ARG A 34 6.36 7.09 14.92
C ARG A 34 5.38 8.26 15.00
N SER A 35 5.88 9.49 15.10
CA SER A 35 5.05 10.69 15.16
C SER A 35 4.23 10.87 13.88
N LYS A 36 4.87 10.74 12.70
CA LYS A 36 4.21 10.88 11.40
C LYS A 36 3.14 9.82 11.17
N ASN A 37 3.44 8.56 11.49
CA ASN A 37 2.45 7.48 11.43
C ASN A 37 1.25 7.74 12.36
N SER A 38 1.51 8.24 13.57
CA SER A 38 0.49 8.63 14.55
C SER A 38 -0.36 9.83 14.09
N SER A 39 0.17 10.71 13.23
CA SER A 39 -0.57 11.85 12.66
C SER A 39 -1.45 11.48 11.47
N PHE A 40 -1.01 10.51 10.64
CA PHE A 40 -1.80 10.06 9.49
C PHE A 40 -3.01 9.21 9.89
N GLN A 41 -2.85 8.36 10.90
CA GLN A 41 -3.91 7.47 11.39
C GLN A 41 -4.71 6.84 10.24
N ASN A 42 -6.04 6.92 10.35
CA ASN A 42 -7.01 6.42 9.40
C ASN A 42 -7.55 7.51 8.46
N LYS A 43 -6.83 8.63 8.28
CA LYS A 43 -7.18 9.67 7.31
C LYS A 43 -7.23 9.10 5.89
N PRO A 44 -8.04 9.65 4.97
CA PRO A 44 -8.03 9.31 3.56
C PRO A 44 -6.65 9.44 2.92
N PHE A 45 -6.38 8.64 1.88
CA PHE A 45 -5.10 8.70 1.16
C PHE A 45 -4.78 10.10 0.58
N PRO A 46 -5.72 10.82 -0.07
CA PRO A 46 -5.42 12.15 -0.62
C PRO A 46 -4.93 13.13 0.44
N GLU A 47 -5.49 13.06 1.65
CA GLU A 47 -5.06 13.90 2.79
C GLU A 47 -3.66 13.54 3.30
N LYS A 48 -3.17 12.32 3.03
CA LYS A 48 -1.80 11.92 3.39
C LYS A 48 -0.77 12.42 2.38
N ILE A 49 -1.17 12.58 1.12
CA ILE A 49 -0.29 13.06 0.03
C ILE A 49 -0.10 14.56 0.13
N SER A 50 -1.20 15.31 0.18
CA SER A 50 -1.18 16.75 0.33
C SER A 50 -2.44 17.20 1.05
N SER A 51 -2.27 17.89 2.17
CA SER A 51 -3.36 18.49 2.92
C SER A 51 -3.15 20.00 2.97
N ASN A 52 -4.12 20.77 2.46
CA ASN A 52 -4.10 22.23 2.57
C ASN A 52 -4.23 22.76 4.01
N LYS A 53 -4.20 21.89 5.03
CA LYS A 53 -4.55 22.22 6.42
C LYS A 53 -3.54 21.76 7.49
N GLN A 54 -2.63 20.81 7.24
CA GLN A 54 -1.64 20.35 8.24
C GLN A 54 -0.30 19.90 7.64
N CYS A 55 0.82 20.27 8.29
CA CYS A 55 2.23 20.07 7.90
C CYS A 55 2.75 18.62 7.77
N VAL A 56 1.91 17.59 7.86
CA VAL A 56 2.38 16.20 7.84
C VAL A 56 1.91 15.53 6.55
N GLU A 57 2.78 15.52 5.55
CA GLU A 57 2.49 15.02 4.19
C GLU A 57 3.56 14.04 3.72
N PHE A 58 3.19 13.08 2.87
CA PHE A 58 4.16 12.21 2.22
C PHE A 58 5.14 12.96 1.32
N LYS A 59 4.70 14.08 0.72
CA LYS A 59 5.50 14.93 -0.18
C LYS A 59 6.81 15.45 0.44
N TYR A 60 6.83 15.67 1.76
CA TYR A 60 8.00 16.14 2.49
C TYR A 60 8.69 15.01 3.28
N GLY A 61 8.44 13.76 2.90
CA GLY A 61 8.98 12.57 3.56
C GLY A 61 10.23 11.99 2.89
N SER A 62 10.51 10.73 3.21
CA SER A 62 11.51 9.91 2.54
C SER A 62 11.15 9.62 1.08
N TYR A 63 12.09 9.09 0.28
CA TYR A 63 11.83 8.70 -1.11
C TYR A 63 10.65 7.73 -1.25
N SER A 64 10.50 6.79 -0.32
CA SER A 64 9.37 5.85 -0.30
C SER A 64 8.04 6.51 0.01
N GLU A 65 8.03 7.68 0.64
CA GLU A 65 6.82 8.47 0.86
C GLU A 65 6.52 9.33 -0.36
N ILE A 66 7.54 9.97 -0.93
CA ILE A 66 7.40 10.81 -2.12
C ILE A 66 6.85 10.01 -3.31
N GLU A 67 7.30 8.77 -3.51
CA GLU A 67 6.77 7.85 -4.54
C GLU A 67 5.24 7.69 -4.44
N LEU A 68 4.68 7.65 -3.23
CA LEU A 68 3.24 7.51 -3.03
C LEU A 68 2.44 8.74 -3.46
N THR A 69 3.10 9.90 -3.59
CA THR A 69 2.43 11.14 -4.00
C THR A 69 2.05 11.17 -5.48
N GLU A 70 2.60 10.25 -6.28
CA GLU A 70 2.28 10.09 -7.69
C GLU A 70 0.92 9.39 -7.91
N TYR A 71 0.41 8.72 -6.88
CA TYR A 71 -0.85 8.00 -6.93
C TYR A 71 -2.02 8.93 -6.55
N LYS A 72 -3.13 8.86 -7.29
CA LYS A 72 -4.35 9.61 -6.94
C LYS A 72 -5.16 8.94 -5.83
N GLN A 73 -5.11 7.61 -5.79
CA GLN A 73 -5.82 6.76 -4.85
C GLN A 73 -4.88 5.64 -4.41
N TRP A 74 -5.28 4.91 -3.36
CA TRP A 74 -4.50 3.80 -2.84
C TRP A 74 -5.34 2.53 -2.84
N THR A 75 -5.45 1.94 -4.02
CA THR A 75 -6.31 0.80 -4.32
C THR A 75 -5.63 -0.52 -3.96
N PRO A 76 -6.40 -1.62 -3.86
CA PRO A 76 -5.82 -2.96 -3.75
C PRO A 76 -4.82 -3.28 -4.87
N ASN A 77 -5.07 -2.84 -6.10
CA ASN A 77 -4.18 -3.07 -7.24
C ASN A 77 -2.85 -2.31 -7.07
N ASP A 78 -2.88 -1.10 -6.53
CA ASP A 78 -1.67 -0.32 -6.23
C ASP A 78 -0.80 -1.03 -5.18
N ILE A 79 -1.42 -1.62 -4.15
CA ILE A 79 -0.73 -2.43 -3.14
C ILE A 79 -0.07 -3.66 -3.79
N VAL A 80 -0.75 -4.35 -4.72
CA VAL A 80 -0.18 -5.48 -5.44
C VAL A 80 1.00 -5.04 -6.30
N ASN A 81 0.82 -4.01 -7.12
CA ASN A 81 1.85 -3.50 -8.03
C ASN A 81 3.10 -3.08 -7.28
N ARG A 82 2.96 -2.25 -6.24
CA ARG A 82 4.08 -1.84 -5.39
C ARG A 82 4.72 -3.03 -4.69
N GLY A 83 3.92 -4.00 -4.23
CA GLY A 83 4.43 -5.24 -3.63
C GLY A 83 5.33 -6.01 -4.58
N VAL A 84 4.92 -6.18 -5.84
CA VAL A 84 5.74 -6.85 -6.86
C VAL A 84 7.03 -6.08 -7.14
N VAL A 85 6.97 -4.76 -7.33
CA VAL A 85 8.16 -3.92 -7.56
C VAL A 85 9.17 -4.04 -6.43
N LEU A 86 8.71 -4.04 -5.17
CA LEU A 86 9.57 -4.23 -4.01
C LEU A 86 10.20 -5.63 -3.99
N MET A 87 9.44 -6.67 -4.34
CA MET A 87 9.95 -8.05 -4.42
C MET A 87 10.96 -8.24 -5.55
N GLU A 88 10.76 -7.60 -6.70
CA GLU A 88 11.71 -7.59 -7.81
C GLU A 88 13.01 -6.84 -7.45
N PHE A 89 12.89 -5.71 -6.76
CA PHE A 89 14.04 -5.00 -6.21
C PHE A 89 14.82 -5.90 -5.24
N MET A 90 14.12 -6.59 -4.33
CA MET A 90 14.74 -7.53 -3.39
C MET A 90 15.41 -8.70 -4.13
N SER A 91 14.72 -9.31 -5.08
CA SER A 91 15.24 -10.37 -5.97
C SER A 91 16.59 -9.98 -6.57
N LYS A 92 16.64 -8.80 -7.22
CA LYS A 92 17.84 -8.28 -7.88
C LYS A 92 18.94 -7.95 -6.87
N ARG A 93 18.61 -7.33 -5.75
CA ARG A 93 19.60 -6.84 -4.77
C ARG A 93 20.29 -7.96 -3.99
N TRP A 94 19.56 -9.03 -3.69
CA TRP A 94 20.04 -10.17 -2.90
C TRP A 94 20.25 -11.45 -3.71
N LYS A 95 20.01 -11.42 -5.03
CA LYS A 95 20.13 -12.59 -5.94
C LYS A 95 19.23 -13.76 -5.52
N ILE A 96 18.01 -13.45 -5.05
CA ILE A 96 16.99 -14.42 -4.66
C ILE A 96 16.02 -14.59 -5.84
N ASN A 97 15.71 -15.82 -6.23
CA ASN A 97 14.72 -16.06 -7.29
C ASN A 97 13.32 -16.29 -6.69
N PHE A 98 12.42 -15.33 -6.87
CA PHE A 98 11.00 -15.47 -6.52
C PHE A 98 10.12 -15.95 -7.68
N GLY A 99 10.70 -16.17 -8.86
CA GLY A 99 9.98 -16.60 -10.05
C GLY A 99 9.31 -15.45 -10.81
N THR A 100 8.24 -15.81 -11.50
CA THR A 100 7.35 -14.95 -12.29
C THR A 100 6.55 -13.99 -11.42
N ARG A 101 5.93 -12.99 -12.07
CA ARG A 101 5.05 -12.04 -11.39
C ARG A 101 3.89 -12.75 -10.67
N GLU A 102 3.31 -13.77 -11.28
CA GLU A 102 2.22 -14.55 -10.70
C GLU A 102 2.69 -15.32 -9.46
N GLU A 103 3.90 -15.88 -9.48
CA GLU A 103 4.50 -16.56 -8.34
C GLU A 103 4.78 -15.59 -7.19
N ILE A 104 5.26 -14.37 -7.48
CA ILE A 104 5.42 -13.30 -6.49
C ILE A 104 4.08 -12.91 -5.87
N ILE A 105 3.04 -12.70 -6.68
CA ILE A 105 1.70 -12.33 -6.18
C ILE A 105 1.14 -13.43 -5.26
N LYS A 106 1.33 -14.69 -5.64
CA LYS A 106 0.95 -15.86 -4.83
C LYS A 106 1.76 -15.93 -3.54
N PHE A 107 3.07 -15.65 -3.60
CA PHE A 107 3.93 -15.57 -2.41
C PHE A 107 3.48 -14.46 -1.45
N LEU A 108 3.04 -13.31 -1.98
CA LEU A 108 2.47 -12.22 -1.21
C LEU A 108 1.04 -12.51 -0.70
N ASN A 109 0.43 -13.63 -1.11
CA ASN A 109 -0.93 -14.03 -0.78
C ASN A 109 -1.98 -12.98 -1.22
N LEU A 110 -1.80 -12.42 -2.42
CA LEU A 110 -2.66 -11.36 -2.99
C LEU A 110 -3.38 -11.78 -4.28
N ASP A 111 -3.42 -13.07 -4.61
CA ASP A 111 -4.07 -13.60 -5.80
C ASP A 111 -5.57 -13.28 -5.86
N PHE A 112 -6.24 -13.18 -4.71
CA PHE A 112 -7.64 -12.79 -4.60
C PHE A 112 -7.93 -11.37 -5.13
N VAL A 113 -6.93 -10.47 -5.13
CA VAL A 113 -7.06 -9.11 -5.67
C VAL A 113 -7.12 -9.20 -7.19
N ILE A 114 -6.19 -9.94 -7.80
CA ILE A 114 -6.12 -10.11 -9.25
C ILE A 114 -7.38 -10.79 -9.79
N GLN A 115 -7.96 -11.74 -9.05
CA GLN A 115 -9.19 -12.41 -9.47
C GLN A 115 -10.41 -11.49 -9.45
N ARG A 116 -10.41 -10.47 -8.57
CA ARG A 116 -11.55 -9.60 -8.29
C ARG A 116 -11.53 -8.28 -9.06
N GLU A 117 -10.34 -7.73 -9.30
CA GLU A 117 -10.13 -6.46 -10.03
C GLU A 117 -9.91 -6.69 -11.54
N LYS A 118 -10.32 -7.86 -12.06
CA LYS A 118 -10.27 -8.23 -13.49
C LYS A 118 -11.23 -7.40 -14.34
#